data_AF-A0A4V2RG50-F1
#
_entry.id   AF-A0A4V2RG50-F1
#
_cell.length_a   1.000
_cell.length_b   1.000
_cell.length_c   1.000
_cell.angle_alpha   90.00
_cell.angle_beta   90.00
_cell.angle_gamma   90.00
#
_symmetry.space_group_name_H-M   'P 1'
#
loop_
_entity.id
_entity.type
_entity.pdbx_description
1 polymer ?
#
loop_
_entity_poly.entity_id
_entity_poly.type
_entity_poly.pdbx_seq_one_letter_code
_entity_poly.pdbx_strand_id
1 'polypeptide(L)'
;MPNFGVVTRDHVISTLDEYDERGADDFLSGYGFGDGREQVLRHEGRSYDSKAILGVAHRYATGTVASDSAFTDGTEDAEKILSALGFDVASVQPAEVVDRPATGEWRESAEVGVSETQAAWAAAAREVLLDAASRYQGVVTYKDLSQEVQYRAGIRTKQPMRHWIGGVLDLVTADSAKREEPLLSSLCVNIEGSVGEGYAAAVAAATGESPSDPDVHAAGERLACYRHFEATDLPRGGGAPTLMPKLAAARERARKAAIAERPITKCPKCNLQVPTSGACDYCD
;
A
#
# COMPACT_ATOMS: atom_id res chain seq x y z
N MET A 1 -25.59 -24.70 4.68
CA MET A 1 -25.33 -23.44 3.96
C MET A 1 -25.74 -22.30 4.87
N PRO A 2 -24.97 -21.20 4.93
CA PRO A 2 -25.40 -19.99 5.63
C PRO A 2 -26.72 -19.50 5.06
N ASN A 3 -27.51 -18.75 5.84
CA ASN A 3 -28.73 -18.14 5.34
C ASN A 3 -28.46 -16.64 5.21
N PHE A 4 -28.24 -16.13 4.01
CA PHE A 4 -27.98 -14.70 3.83
C PHE A 4 -29.25 -13.82 3.88
N GLY A 5 -30.45 -14.39 3.89
CA GLY A 5 -31.71 -13.64 4.01
C GLY A 5 -31.88 -12.90 5.33
N VAL A 6 -31.07 -13.20 6.35
CA VAL A 6 -31.05 -12.47 7.63
C VAL A 6 -30.11 -11.26 7.62
N VAL A 7 -29.30 -11.09 6.57
CA VAL A 7 -28.42 -9.94 6.41
C VAL A 7 -29.23 -8.71 6.02
N THR A 8 -29.05 -7.61 6.74
CA THR A 8 -29.71 -6.33 6.49
C THR A 8 -28.69 -5.31 6.01
N ARG A 9 -29.16 -4.15 5.54
CA ARG A 9 -28.29 -3.04 5.14
C ARG A 9 -27.38 -2.60 6.27
N ASP A 10 -27.88 -2.53 7.50
CA ASP A 10 -27.10 -2.07 8.67
C ASP A 10 -25.95 -3.03 9.01
N HIS A 11 -26.14 -4.33 8.82
CA HIS A 11 -25.05 -5.31 8.98
C HIS A 11 -23.95 -5.09 7.94
N VAL A 12 -24.31 -4.73 6.71
CA VAL A 12 -23.34 -4.42 5.65
C VAL A 12 -22.59 -3.13 5.96
N ILE A 13 -23.28 -2.06 6.36
CA ILE A 13 -22.63 -0.79 6.76
C ILE A 13 -21.64 -1.01 7.90
N SER A 14 -22.04 -1.72 8.96
CA SER A 14 -21.16 -2.04 10.09
C SER A 14 -19.92 -2.84 9.65
N THR A 15 -20.06 -3.66 8.62
CA THR A 15 -18.94 -4.42 8.05
C THR A 15 -18.01 -3.54 7.22
N LEU A 16 -18.54 -2.55 6.49
CA LEU A 16 -17.74 -1.57 5.74
C LEU A 16 -16.92 -0.70 6.70
N ASP A 17 -17.53 -0.25 7.80
CA ASP A 17 -16.82 0.52 8.84
C ASP A 17 -15.65 -0.30 9.43
N GLU A 18 -15.89 -1.58 9.73
CA GLU A 18 -14.83 -2.47 10.22
C GLU A 18 -13.74 -2.73 9.16
N TYR A 19 -14.11 -2.85 7.89
CA TYR A 19 -13.18 -2.99 6.79
C TYR A 19 -12.28 -1.76 6.67
N ASP A 20 -12.87 -0.57 6.80
CA ASP A 20 -12.16 0.71 6.75
C ASP A 20 -11.24 0.93 7.94
N GLU A 21 -11.64 0.50 9.14
CA GLU A 21 -10.81 0.57 10.34
C GLU A 21 -9.62 -0.38 10.29
N ARG A 22 -9.80 -1.60 9.77
CA ARG A 22 -8.77 -2.64 9.72
C ARG A 22 -7.86 -2.55 8.51
N GLY A 23 -8.39 -2.05 7.39
CA GLY A 23 -7.73 -2.11 6.09
C GLY A 23 -7.93 -3.46 5.39
N ALA A 24 -7.81 -3.44 4.05
CA ALA A 24 -8.16 -4.55 3.17
C ALA A 24 -7.43 -5.87 3.50
N ASP A 25 -6.11 -5.83 3.60
CA ASP A 25 -5.30 -7.05 3.77
C ASP A 25 -5.57 -7.73 5.13
N ASP A 26 -5.66 -6.95 6.20
CA ASP A 26 -5.91 -7.46 7.55
C ASP A 26 -7.35 -7.96 7.70
N PHE A 27 -8.31 -7.32 7.03
CA PHE A 27 -9.69 -7.78 6.98
C PHE A 27 -9.81 -9.12 6.25
N LEU A 28 -9.28 -9.21 5.03
CA LEU A 28 -9.38 -10.41 4.20
C LEU A 28 -8.66 -11.60 4.85
N SER A 29 -7.40 -11.41 5.27
CA SER A 29 -6.64 -12.46 5.94
C SER A 29 -7.22 -12.85 7.30
N GLY A 30 -7.71 -11.88 8.08
CA GLY A 30 -8.32 -12.11 9.40
C GLY A 30 -9.61 -12.92 9.34
N TYR A 31 -10.35 -12.83 8.24
CA TYR A 31 -11.60 -13.57 8.03
C TYR A 31 -11.48 -14.76 7.07
N GLY A 32 -10.27 -15.03 6.53
CA GLY A 32 -10.00 -16.18 5.68
C GLY A 32 -10.55 -16.05 4.26
N PHE A 33 -10.66 -14.82 3.74
CA PHE A 33 -10.97 -14.54 2.34
C PHE A 33 -9.69 -14.33 1.52
N GLY A 34 -9.65 -14.86 0.30
CA GLY A 34 -8.53 -14.67 -0.64
C GLY A 34 -8.56 -13.31 -1.34
N ASP A 35 -7.44 -12.93 -1.98
CA ASP A 35 -7.27 -11.69 -2.76
C ASP A 35 -7.99 -11.72 -4.13
N GLY A 36 -9.15 -12.40 -4.20
CA GLY A 36 -9.90 -12.65 -5.42
C GLY A 36 -11.00 -11.61 -5.64
N ARG A 37 -10.64 -10.43 -6.16
CA ARG A 37 -11.60 -9.32 -6.43
C ARG A 37 -12.50 -9.57 -7.65
N GLU A 38 -13.24 -10.68 -7.65
CA GLU A 38 -14.15 -11.07 -8.74
C GLU A 38 -15.42 -10.20 -8.79
N GLN A 39 -15.86 -9.66 -7.66
CA GLN A 39 -17.03 -8.80 -7.56
C GLN A 39 -16.75 -7.68 -6.57
N VAL A 40 -16.83 -6.43 -7.02
CA VAL A 40 -16.47 -5.25 -6.23
C VAL A 40 -17.74 -4.51 -5.82
N LEU A 41 -17.97 -4.42 -4.52
CA LEU A 41 -18.97 -3.50 -3.96
C LEU A 41 -18.37 -2.09 -3.94
N ARG A 42 -19.12 -1.12 -4.46
CA ARG A 42 -18.77 0.30 -4.40
C ARG A 42 -19.66 1.01 -3.39
N HIS A 43 -19.05 1.71 -2.45
CA HIS A 43 -19.76 2.52 -1.47
C HIS A 43 -18.93 3.76 -1.12
N GLU A 44 -19.54 4.94 -1.21
CA GLU A 44 -18.92 6.23 -0.89
C GLU A 44 -17.55 6.46 -1.57
N GLY A 45 -17.43 6.05 -2.83
CA GLY A 45 -16.20 6.21 -3.63
C GLY A 45 -15.10 5.19 -3.30
N ARG A 46 -15.36 4.22 -2.42
CA ARG A 46 -14.46 3.12 -2.06
C ARG A 46 -14.92 1.80 -2.67
N SER A 47 -13.98 0.88 -2.81
CA SER A 47 -14.15 -0.44 -3.43
C SER A 47 -13.85 -1.53 -2.42
N TYR A 48 -14.74 -2.52 -2.32
CA TYR A 48 -14.69 -3.59 -1.32
C TYR A 48 -14.90 -4.96 -1.99
N ASP A 49 -14.34 -6.01 -1.41
CA ASP A 49 -14.61 -7.38 -1.82
C ASP A 49 -16.02 -7.79 -1.40
N SER A 50 -16.92 -7.99 -2.37
CA SER A 50 -18.32 -8.24 -2.07
C SER A 50 -18.58 -9.56 -1.31
N LYS A 51 -17.77 -10.61 -1.53
CA LYS A 51 -17.88 -11.89 -0.82
C LYS A 51 -17.45 -11.74 0.63
N ALA A 52 -16.32 -11.07 0.85
CA ALA A 52 -15.81 -10.81 2.19
C ALA A 52 -16.78 -9.94 2.99
N ILE A 53 -17.32 -8.87 2.38
CA ILE A 53 -18.30 -7.99 3.03
C ILE A 53 -19.57 -8.77 3.37
N LEU A 54 -20.14 -9.54 2.45
CA LEU A 54 -21.37 -10.30 2.74
C LEU A 54 -21.14 -11.40 3.80
N GLY A 55 -20.00 -12.09 3.73
CA GLY A 55 -19.68 -13.17 4.66
C GLY A 55 -19.44 -12.69 6.09
N VAL A 56 -18.85 -11.50 6.26
CA VAL A 56 -18.69 -10.87 7.58
C VAL A 56 -19.99 -10.19 8.04
N ALA A 57 -20.80 -9.63 7.13
CA ALA A 57 -22.13 -9.11 7.46
C ALA A 57 -23.05 -10.21 8.03
N HIS A 58 -22.90 -11.45 7.58
CA HIS A 58 -23.58 -12.61 8.17
C HIS A 58 -23.22 -12.81 9.66
N ARG A 59 -22.00 -12.48 10.08
CA ARG A 59 -21.61 -12.51 11.50
C ARG A 59 -22.38 -11.50 12.33
N TYR A 60 -22.59 -10.29 11.82
CA TYR A 60 -23.41 -9.30 12.51
C TYR A 60 -24.86 -9.76 12.67
N ALA A 61 -25.38 -10.55 11.72
CA ALA A 61 -26.73 -11.09 11.77
C ALA A 61 -26.89 -12.34 12.66
N THR A 62 -25.87 -13.21 12.74
CA THR A 62 -26.01 -14.58 13.30
C THR A 62 -24.96 -14.96 14.34
N GLY A 63 -23.92 -14.14 14.50
CA GLY A 63 -22.76 -14.44 15.33
C GLY A 63 -21.67 -15.28 14.64
N THR A 64 -21.88 -15.77 13.42
CA THR A 64 -20.90 -16.59 12.69
C THR A 64 -20.54 -16.00 11.32
N VAL A 65 -19.26 -16.02 10.97
CA VAL A 65 -18.79 -15.60 9.63
C VAL A 65 -19.12 -16.71 8.63
N ALA A 66 -19.67 -16.35 7.47
CA ALA A 66 -19.74 -17.26 6.34
C ALA A 66 -18.42 -17.18 5.56
N SER A 67 -17.62 -18.26 5.57
CA SER A 67 -16.31 -18.32 4.93
C SER A 67 -16.41 -18.35 3.40
N ASP A 68 -15.28 -18.15 2.72
CA ASP A 68 -15.18 -18.22 1.25
C ASP A 68 -15.79 -19.49 0.64
N SER A 69 -15.62 -20.65 1.31
CA SER A 69 -16.23 -21.93 0.92
C SER A 69 -17.76 -21.96 0.94
N ALA A 70 -18.43 -20.99 1.56
CA ALA A 70 -19.88 -20.87 1.49
C ALA A 70 -20.35 -20.34 0.13
N PHE A 71 -19.46 -19.70 -0.63
CA PHE A 71 -19.75 -19.07 -1.92
C PHE A 71 -19.30 -19.91 -3.12
N THR A 72 -18.63 -21.04 -2.90
CA THR A 72 -18.05 -21.89 -3.97
C THR A 72 -19.08 -22.71 -4.74
N ASP A 73 -20.28 -22.92 -4.19
CA ASP A 73 -21.29 -23.83 -4.76
C ASP A 73 -22.32 -23.11 -5.66
N GLY A 74 -21.99 -21.92 -6.18
CA GLY A 74 -22.71 -21.26 -7.28
C GLY A 74 -24.18 -20.87 -7.01
N THR A 75 -24.62 -20.88 -5.74
CA THR A 75 -26.02 -20.71 -5.36
C THR A 75 -26.34 -19.42 -4.63
N GLU A 76 -25.32 -18.69 -4.12
CA GLU A 76 -25.49 -17.43 -3.39
C GLU A 76 -24.60 -16.35 -4.00
N ASP A 77 -25.20 -15.60 -4.93
CA ASP A 77 -24.55 -14.51 -5.64
C ASP A 77 -24.51 -13.27 -4.73
N ALA A 78 -23.34 -12.98 -4.15
CA ALA A 78 -23.17 -11.86 -3.22
C ALA A 78 -23.64 -10.55 -3.84
N GLU A 79 -23.42 -10.38 -5.14
CA GLU A 79 -23.94 -9.29 -5.96
C GLU A 79 -25.46 -9.12 -5.82
N LYS A 80 -26.25 -10.18 -5.98
CA LYS A 80 -27.73 -10.09 -5.93
C LYS A 80 -28.22 -9.67 -4.55
N ILE A 81 -27.63 -10.22 -3.50
CA ILE A 81 -28.06 -9.94 -2.11
C ILE A 81 -27.71 -8.50 -1.75
N LEU A 82 -26.47 -8.08 -2.01
CA LEU A 82 -26.01 -6.73 -1.71
C LEU A 82 -26.73 -5.68 -2.59
N SER A 83 -27.01 -6.00 -3.86
CA SER A 83 -27.82 -5.14 -4.74
C SER A 83 -29.26 -5.00 -4.23
N ALA A 84 -29.87 -6.09 -3.76
CA ALA A 84 -31.21 -6.06 -3.16
C ALA A 84 -31.24 -5.23 -1.85
N LEU A 85 -30.12 -5.15 -1.14
CA LEU A 85 -29.94 -4.27 0.03
C LEU A 85 -29.62 -2.81 -0.36
N GLY A 86 -29.53 -2.50 -1.66
CA GLY A 86 -29.32 -1.16 -2.21
C GLY A 86 -27.86 -0.71 -2.25
N PHE A 87 -26.91 -1.64 -2.38
CA PHE A 87 -25.50 -1.34 -2.65
C PHE A 87 -25.22 -1.45 -4.15
N ASP A 88 -24.31 -0.61 -4.65
CA ASP A 88 -23.84 -0.70 -6.03
C ASP A 88 -22.75 -1.77 -6.10
N VAL A 89 -23.10 -2.96 -6.59
CA VAL A 89 -22.14 -4.03 -6.81
C VAL A 89 -21.87 -4.14 -8.29
N ALA A 90 -20.64 -3.81 -8.67
CA ALA A 90 -20.18 -4.02 -10.02
C ALA A 90 -19.72 -5.47 -10.16
N SER A 91 -20.46 -6.26 -10.93
CA SER A 91 -19.96 -7.52 -11.49
C SER A 91 -18.81 -7.19 -12.43
N VAL A 92 -17.58 -7.41 -11.98
CA VAL A 92 -16.46 -7.51 -12.91
C VAL A 92 -16.55 -8.93 -13.43
N GLN A 93 -17.11 -9.15 -14.62
CA GLN A 93 -17.22 -10.50 -15.16
C GLN A 93 -15.85 -11.21 -15.08
N PRO A 94 -15.70 -12.28 -14.28
CA PRO A 94 -14.37 -12.76 -13.86
C PRO A 94 -13.53 -13.44 -14.96
N ALA A 95 -14.07 -13.64 -16.17
CA ALA A 95 -13.41 -14.45 -17.20
C ALA A 95 -12.89 -13.68 -18.44
N GLU A 96 -13.30 -12.44 -18.68
CA GLU A 96 -12.85 -11.68 -19.88
C GLU A 96 -12.05 -10.41 -19.58
N VAL A 97 -12.03 -9.91 -18.33
CA VAL A 97 -11.33 -8.66 -17.98
C VAL A 97 -9.96 -8.91 -17.31
N VAL A 98 -9.62 -10.14 -16.95
CA VAL A 98 -8.33 -10.47 -16.31
C VAL A 98 -7.23 -10.87 -17.32
N ASP A 99 -7.58 -11.17 -18.58
CA ASP A 99 -6.59 -11.52 -19.62
C ASP A 99 -6.43 -10.44 -20.69
N ARG A 100 -7.03 -9.26 -20.52
CA ARG A 100 -6.92 -8.18 -21.51
C ARG A 100 -6.41 -6.89 -20.89
N PRO A 101 -5.28 -6.34 -21.33
CA PRO A 101 -4.77 -5.10 -20.76
C PRO A 101 -5.61 -3.90 -21.19
N ALA A 102 -5.35 -2.74 -20.59
CA ALA A 102 -6.04 -1.48 -20.94
C ALA A 102 -5.91 -1.13 -22.44
N THR A 103 -4.84 -1.58 -23.09
CA THR A 103 -4.56 -1.37 -24.52
C THR A 103 -5.25 -2.38 -25.43
N GLY A 104 -5.98 -3.36 -24.89
CA GLY A 104 -6.75 -4.36 -25.63
C GLY A 104 -6.00 -5.65 -25.96
N GLU A 105 -4.69 -5.68 -26.11
CA GLU A 105 -3.93 -6.93 -26.32
C GLU A 105 -2.60 -6.91 -25.56
N TRP A 106 -2.24 -8.05 -24.99
CA TRP A 106 -0.95 -8.22 -24.31
C TRP A 106 0.18 -8.36 -25.32
N ARG A 107 1.26 -7.62 -25.07
CA ARG A 107 2.55 -7.80 -25.73
C ARG A 107 3.56 -8.32 -24.72
N GLU A 108 4.42 -9.25 -25.13
CA GLU A 108 5.50 -9.72 -24.28
C GLU A 108 6.65 -8.70 -24.27
N SER A 109 7.18 -8.37 -23.09
CA SER A 109 8.31 -7.43 -22.96
C SER A 109 9.53 -7.83 -23.81
N ALA A 110 9.74 -9.14 -24.01
CA ALA A 110 10.81 -9.65 -24.86
C ALA A 110 10.64 -9.28 -26.35
N GLU A 111 9.41 -9.11 -26.82
CA GLU A 111 9.08 -8.74 -28.20
C GLU A 111 9.14 -7.23 -28.41
N VAL A 112 8.68 -6.45 -27.41
CA VAL A 112 8.73 -4.98 -27.43
C VAL A 112 10.16 -4.45 -27.23
N GLY A 113 10.98 -5.19 -26.49
CA GLY A 113 12.35 -4.80 -26.16
C GLY A 113 12.44 -3.97 -24.88
N VAL A 114 13.61 -4.01 -24.25
CA VAL A 114 13.82 -3.50 -22.88
C VAL A 114 13.57 -2.00 -22.76
N SER A 115 14.17 -1.20 -23.63
CA SER A 115 14.09 0.26 -23.54
C SER A 115 12.67 0.78 -23.79
N GLU A 116 11.97 0.25 -24.80
CA GLU A 116 10.59 0.63 -25.10
C GLU A 116 9.64 0.16 -23.99
N THR A 117 9.83 -1.07 -23.48
CA THR A 117 9.05 -1.58 -22.34
C THR A 117 9.21 -0.70 -21.11
N GLN A 118 10.45 -0.35 -20.75
CA GLN A 118 10.71 0.49 -19.58
C GLN A 118 10.12 1.89 -19.74
N ALA A 119 10.21 2.49 -20.92
CA ALA A 119 9.60 3.80 -21.19
C ALA A 119 8.06 3.75 -21.08
N ALA A 120 7.43 2.71 -21.64
CA ALA A 120 5.99 2.53 -21.56
C ALA A 120 5.51 2.28 -20.11
N TRP A 121 6.21 1.42 -19.37
CA TRP A 121 5.92 1.20 -17.95
C TRP A 121 6.18 2.44 -17.10
N ALA A 122 7.18 3.26 -17.41
CA ALA A 122 7.43 4.51 -16.68
C ALA A 122 6.33 5.56 -16.92
N ALA A 123 5.82 5.67 -18.14
CA ALA A 123 4.67 6.52 -18.45
C ALA A 123 3.43 6.07 -17.66
N ALA A 124 3.13 4.77 -17.66
CA ALA A 124 2.03 4.20 -16.88
C ALA A 124 2.25 4.37 -15.36
N ALA A 125 3.48 4.20 -14.88
CA ALA A 125 3.82 4.35 -13.47
C ALA A 125 3.57 5.78 -12.99
N ARG A 126 3.91 6.78 -13.81
CA ARG A 126 3.66 8.18 -13.50
C ARG A 126 2.17 8.43 -13.27
N GLU A 127 1.28 7.90 -14.12
CA GLU A 127 -0.16 8.03 -13.94
C GLU A 127 -0.63 7.42 -12.61
N VAL A 128 -0.20 6.20 -12.30
CA VAL A 128 -0.54 5.52 -11.04
C VAL A 128 -0.07 6.31 -9.82
N LEU A 129 1.13 6.89 -9.89
CA LEU A 129 1.70 7.68 -8.80
C LEU A 129 1.02 9.05 -8.67
N LEU A 130 0.54 9.64 -9.78
CA LEU A 130 -0.32 10.83 -9.72
C LEU A 130 -1.67 10.53 -9.08
N ASP A 131 -2.29 9.39 -9.40
CA ASP A 131 -3.52 8.93 -8.73
C ASP A 131 -3.31 8.80 -7.22
N ALA A 132 -2.13 8.32 -6.80
CA ALA A 132 -1.74 8.26 -5.38
C ALA A 132 -1.49 9.64 -4.77
N ALA A 133 -0.81 10.54 -5.50
CA ALA A 133 -0.53 11.91 -5.08
C ALA A 133 -1.81 12.76 -4.91
N SER A 134 -2.90 12.39 -5.59
CA SER A 134 -4.19 13.10 -5.51
C SER A 134 -4.93 12.95 -4.17
N ARG A 135 -4.43 12.10 -3.26
CA ARG A 135 -5.00 11.86 -1.92
C ARG A 135 -3.94 12.04 -0.85
N TYR A 136 -4.23 12.83 0.17
CA TYR A 136 -3.27 13.04 1.26
C TYR A 136 -2.97 11.69 1.96
N GLN A 137 -1.68 11.40 2.15
CA GLN A 137 -1.17 10.11 2.63
C GLN A 137 -1.37 8.92 1.66
N GLY A 138 -1.78 9.17 0.42
CA GLY A 138 -1.85 8.16 -0.63
C GLY A 138 -0.48 7.62 -1.00
N VAL A 139 -0.34 6.30 -1.07
CA VAL A 139 0.86 5.58 -1.50
C VAL A 139 0.46 4.35 -2.32
N VAL A 140 1.42 3.78 -3.05
CA VAL A 140 1.22 2.56 -3.85
C VAL A 140 2.27 1.54 -3.45
N THR A 141 1.89 0.27 -3.37
CA THR A 141 2.86 -0.78 -3.08
C THR A 141 3.65 -1.17 -4.33
N TYR A 142 4.86 -1.70 -4.17
CA TYR A 142 5.61 -2.27 -5.31
C TYR A 142 4.80 -3.32 -6.09
N LYS A 143 4.01 -4.15 -5.38
CA LYS A 143 3.15 -5.17 -6.00
C LYS A 143 2.11 -4.50 -6.89
N ASP A 144 1.35 -3.56 -6.35
CA ASP A 144 0.26 -2.88 -7.08
C ASP A 144 0.82 -2.08 -8.26
N LEU A 145 1.91 -1.33 -8.05
CA LEU A 145 2.54 -0.58 -9.14
C LEU A 145 3.00 -1.53 -10.25
N SER A 146 3.60 -2.67 -9.91
CA SER A 146 4.08 -3.64 -10.90
C SER A 146 2.96 -4.28 -11.73
N GLN A 147 1.78 -4.43 -11.15
CA GLN A 147 0.60 -4.96 -11.84
C GLN A 147 -0.03 -3.88 -12.72
N GLU A 148 -0.23 -2.68 -12.17
CA GLU A 148 -0.85 -1.55 -12.87
C GLU A 148 -0.04 -1.10 -14.09
N VAL A 149 1.30 -1.03 -14.00
CA VAL A 149 2.12 -0.60 -15.14
C VAL A 149 2.07 -1.59 -16.29
N GLN A 150 2.03 -2.90 -16.00
CA GLN A 150 1.87 -3.92 -17.01
C GLN A 150 0.49 -3.84 -17.64
N TYR A 151 -0.55 -3.75 -16.82
CA TYR A 151 -1.94 -3.64 -17.27
C TYR A 151 -2.20 -2.40 -18.13
N ARG A 152 -1.79 -1.21 -17.67
CA ARG A 152 -2.01 0.06 -18.39
C ARG A 152 -1.20 0.15 -19.68
N ALA A 153 0.04 -0.37 -19.69
CA ALA A 153 0.88 -0.37 -20.90
C ALA A 153 0.54 -1.51 -21.89
N GLY A 154 -0.17 -2.53 -21.42
CA GLY A 154 -0.39 -3.79 -22.14
C GLY A 154 0.88 -4.53 -22.51
N ILE A 155 1.90 -4.41 -21.66
CA ILE A 155 3.16 -5.13 -21.82
C ILE A 155 3.36 -5.97 -20.56
N ARG A 156 3.49 -7.29 -20.72
CA ARG A 156 3.69 -8.22 -19.61
C ARG A 156 5.06 -8.86 -19.63
N THR A 157 5.48 -9.36 -18.48
CA THR A 157 6.72 -10.15 -18.36
C THR A 157 6.57 -11.26 -17.34
N LYS A 158 7.32 -12.35 -17.55
CA LYS A 158 7.49 -13.44 -16.57
C LYS A 158 8.67 -13.19 -15.62
N GLN A 159 9.47 -12.13 -15.86
CA GLN A 159 10.60 -11.80 -15.00
C GLN A 159 10.13 -11.29 -13.63
N PRO A 160 10.76 -11.73 -12.52
CA PRO A 160 10.42 -11.22 -11.19
C PRO A 160 10.56 -9.69 -11.10
N MET A 161 9.58 -9.02 -10.47
CA MET A 161 9.47 -7.55 -10.44
C MET A 161 10.76 -6.83 -10.05
N ARG A 162 11.49 -7.38 -9.08
CA ARG A 162 12.73 -6.83 -8.53
C ARG A 162 13.82 -6.56 -9.59
N HIS A 163 13.75 -7.24 -10.74
CA HIS A 163 14.73 -7.09 -11.82
C HIS A 163 14.44 -5.92 -12.75
N TRP A 164 13.22 -5.36 -12.74
CA TRP A 164 12.82 -4.34 -13.72
C TRP A 164 12.13 -3.12 -13.10
N ILE A 165 11.43 -3.25 -11.97
CA ILE A 165 10.66 -2.13 -11.39
C ILE A 165 11.57 -0.97 -10.95
N GLY A 166 12.82 -1.27 -10.55
CA GLY A 166 13.81 -0.25 -10.23
C GLY A 166 14.08 0.69 -11.40
N GLY A 167 14.38 0.14 -12.59
CA GLY A 167 14.63 0.95 -13.79
C GLY A 167 13.41 1.77 -14.24
N VAL A 168 12.19 1.27 -13.99
CA VAL A 168 10.96 2.05 -14.22
C VAL A 168 10.90 3.25 -13.27
N LEU A 169 11.14 3.05 -11.98
CA LEU A 169 11.14 4.11 -10.97
C LEU A 169 12.30 5.11 -11.15
N ASP A 170 13.45 4.67 -11.66
CA ASP A 170 14.56 5.55 -12.03
C ASP A 170 14.14 6.53 -13.13
N LEU A 171 13.44 6.04 -14.16
CA LEU A 171 12.89 6.88 -15.23
C LEU A 171 11.82 7.85 -14.72
N VAL A 172 10.92 7.41 -13.83
CA VAL A 172 9.92 8.30 -13.20
C VAL A 172 10.60 9.38 -12.36
N THR A 173 11.66 9.04 -11.63
CA THR A 173 12.43 9.98 -10.82
C THR A 173 13.11 11.03 -11.71
N ALA A 174 13.76 10.60 -12.78
CA ALA A 174 14.39 11.49 -13.75
C ALA A 174 13.37 12.39 -14.47
N ASP A 175 12.19 11.86 -14.83
CA ASP A 175 11.12 12.64 -15.45
C ASP A 175 10.54 13.69 -14.48
N SER A 176 10.32 13.33 -13.21
CA SER A 176 9.86 14.27 -12.18
C SER A 176 10.86 15.43 -11.99
N ALA A 177 12.16 15.10 -11.85
CA ALA A 177 13.20 16.11 -11.72
C ALA A 177 13.32 17.01 -12.96
N LYS A 178 13.22 16.43 -14.17
CA LYS A 178 13.23 17.20 -15.44
C LYS A 178 12.03 18.15 -15.55
N ARG A 179 10.89 17.80 -14.96
CA ARG A 179 9.69 18.63 -14.90
C ARG A 179 9.71 19.65 -13.77
N GLU A 180 10.76 19.65 -12.94
CA GLU A 180 10.82 20.45 -11.71
C GLU A 180 9.66 20.15 -10.76
N GLU A 181 9.19 18.91 -10.76
CA GLU A 181 8.13 18.37 -9.91
C GLU A 181 8.74 17.58 -8.73
N PRO A 182 8.02 17.47 -7.59
CA PRO A 182 8.40 16.55 -6.51
C PRO A 182 8.52 15.10 -7.01
N LEU A 183 9.43 14.34 -6.43
CA LEU A 183 9.76 12.98 -6.88
C LEU A 183 8.63 12.01 -6.59
N LEU A 184 7.81 11.74 -7.61
CA LEU A 184 6.67 10.82 -7.55
C LEU A 184 7.09 9.39 -7.12
N SER A 185 8.33 8.98 -7.39
CA SER A 185 8.86 7.68 -6.95
C SER A 185 8.87 7.50 -5.43
N SER A 186 8.79 8.59 -4.64
CA SER A 186 8.66 8.55 -3.17
C SER A 186 7.33 7.97 -2.66
N LEU A 187 6.31 7.89 -3.53
CA LEU A 187 4.98 7.36 -3.23
C LEU A 187 4.92 5.82 -3.38
N CYS A 188 5.95 5.20 -3.96
CA CYS A 188 6.06 3.75 -4.07
C CYS A 188 6.78 3.17 -2.85
N VAL A 189 6.11 2.30 -2.09
CA VAL A 189 6.63 1.75 -0.83
C VAL A 189 6.51 0.23 -0.78
N ASN A 190 7.33 -0.41 0.06
CA ASN A 190 7.17 -1.81 0.41
C ASN A 190 6.07 -2.01 1.47
N ILE A 191 5.80 -3.26 1.84
CA ILE A 191 4.79 -3.61 2.85
C ILE A 191 5.15 -3.09 4.25
N GLU A 192 6.40 -2.71 4.50
CA GLU A 192 6.84 -2.03 5.72
C GLU A 192 6.63 -0.51 5.67
N GLY A 193 6.27 0.05 4.52
CA GLY A 193 6.09 1.49 4.31
C GLY A 193 7.40 2.25 4.07
N SER A 194 8.45 1.55 3.66
CA SER A 194 9.77 2.11 3.33
C SER A 194 9.99 2.15 1.82
N VAL A 195 10.81 3.09 1.36
CA VAL A 195 11.26 3.15 -0.05
C VAL A 195 12.29 2.06 -0.34
N GLY A 196 12.35 1.62 -1.58
CA GLY A 196 13.26 0.54 -2.01
C GLY A 196 14.73 0.96 -2.02
N GLU A 197 15.61 -0.05 -2.00
CA GLU A 197 17.07 0.12 -1.92
C GLU A 197 17.67 1.02 -3.02
N GLY A 198 17.04 1.06 -4.20
CA GLY A 198 17.46 1.91 -5.32
C GLY A 198 17.11 3.39 -5.19
N TYR A 199 16.22 3.76 -4.24
CA TYR A 199 15.68 5.12 -4.15
C TYR A 199 16.76 6.18 -3.95
N ALA A 200 17.71 5.98 -3.04
CA ALA A 200 18.77 6.95 -2.77
C ALA A 200 19.66 7.18 -4.00
N ALA A 201 19.97 6.11 -4.75
CA ALA A 201 20.75 6.21 -5.97
C ALA A 201 19.99 6.96 -7.07
N ALA A 202 18.69 6.72 -7.21
CA ALA A 202 17.83 7.45 -8.16
C ALA A 202 17.74 8.94 -7.83
N VAL A 203 17.57 9.30 -6.55
CA VAL A 203 17.56 10.69 -6.07
C VAL A 203 18.90 11.36 -6.36
N ALA A 204 20.01 10.69 -6.05
CA ALA A 204 21.34 11.22 -6.32
C ALA A 204 21.59 11.44 -7.82
N ALA A 205 21.14 10.51 -8.67
CA ALA A 205 21.26 10.67 -10.13
C ALA A 205 20.41 11.82 -10.67
N ALA A 206 19.24 12.07 -10.09
CA ALA A 206 18.31 13.10 -10.55
C ALA A 206 18.63 14.51 -10.01
N THR A 207 19.11 14.61 -8.77
CA THR A 207 19.28 15.88 -8.05
C THR A 207 20.74 16.26 -7.80
N GLY A 208 21.66 15.31 -7.94
CA GLY A 208 23.08 15.46 -7.59
C GLY A 208 23.40 15.23 -6.11
N GLU A 209 22.40 15.05 -5.24
CA GLU A 209 22.58 14.83 -3.80
C GLU A 209 21.95 13.51 -3.35
N SER A 210 22.70 12.72 -2.58
CA SER A 210 22.20 11.47 -2.00
C SER A 210 21.59 11.72 -0.63
N PRO A 211 20.34 11.26 -0.38
CA PRO A 211 19.72 11.43 0.92
C PRO A 211 20.43 10.60 2.00
N SER A 212 20.67 11.21 3.16
CA SER A 212 21.27 10.53 4.32
C SER A 212 20.33 9.48 4.93
N ASP A 213 19.02 9.76 4.94
CA ASP A 213 17.96 8.82 5.31
C ASP A 213 16.92 8.79 4.17
N PRO A 214 16.89 7.70 3.36
CA PRO A 214 15.99 7.59 2.22
C PRO A 214 14.51 7.71 2.60
N ASP A 215 14.07 7.16 3.74
CA ASP A 215 12.65 7.20 4.12
C ASP A 215 12.22 8.57 4.63
N VAL A 216 13.12 9.28 5.32
CA VAL A 216 12.86 10.66 5.77
C VAL A 216 12.82 11.60 4.58
N HIS A 217 13.75 11.45 3.64
CA HIS A 217 13.73 12.19 2.37
C HIS A 217 12.42 11.92 1.61
N ALA A 218 12.05 10.65 1.45
CA ALA A 218 10.80 10.27 0.80
C ALA A 218 9.56 10.80 1.52
N ALA A 219 9.55 10.89 2.86
CA ALA A 219 8.45 11.51 3.59
C ALA A 219 8.32 13.02 3.27
N GLY A 220 9.43 13.71 3.06
CA GLY A 220 9.47 15.09 2.56
C GLY A 220 8.91 15.20 1.14
N GLU A 221 9.43 14.38 0.22
CA GLU A 221 8.99 14.33 -1.18
C GLU A 221 7.50 13.99 -1.31
N ARG A 222 6.98 13.02 -0.54
CA ARG A 222 5.54 12.69 -0.54
C ARG A 222 4.69 13.89 -0.14
N LEU A 223 5.08 14.62 0.90
CA LEU A 223 4.38 15.84 1.29
C LEU A 223 4.43 16.90 0.18
N ALA A 224 5.58 17.04 -0.46
CA ALA A 224 5.74 17.94 -1.60
C ALA A 224 4.83 17.51 -2.77
N CYS A 225 4.73 16.22 -3.09
CA CYS A 225 3.77 15.69 -4.07
C CYS A 225 2.34 16.08 -3.70
N TYR A 226 1.90 15.82 -2.46
CA TYR A 226 0.52 16.13 -2.05
C TYR A 226 0.21 17.62 -2.13
N ARG A 227 1.18 18.49 -1.86
CA ARG A 227 1.02 19.95 -2.00
C ARG A 227 1.00 20.38 -3.45
N HIS A 228 1.93 19.85 -4.26
CA HIS A 228 2.12 20.22 -5.65
C HIS A 228 0.96 19.77 -6.53
N PHE A 229 0.44 18.56 -6.30
CA PHE A 229 -0.68 17.98 -7.05
C PHE A 229 -2.04 18.17 -6.35
N GLU A 230 -2.11 19.11 -5.38
CA GLU A 230 -3.35 19.53 -4.73
C GLU A 230 -4.20 18.38 -4.17
N ALA A 231 -3.57 17.52 -3.38
CA ALA A 231 -4.20 16.34 -2.83
C ALA A 231 -5.50 16.67 -2.07
N THR A 232 -6.51 15.84 -2.31
CA THR A 232 -7.72 15.81 -1.50
C THR A 232 -7.38 15.49 -0.04
N ASP A 233 -8.20 16.01 0.89
CA ASP A 233 -8.04 15.84 2.33
C ASP A 233 -6.72 16.40 2.93
N LEU A 234 -6.02 17.27 2.20
CA LEU A 234 -4.85 17.96 2.72
C LEU A 234 -5.26 18.89 3.90
N PRO A 235 -4.61 18.78 5.07
CA PRO A 235 -4.92 19.64 6.22
C PRO A 235 -4.71 21.11 5.87
N ARG A 236 -5.47 22.03 6.50
CA ARG A 236 -5.33 23.49 6.29
C ARG A 236 -3.90 24.03 6.47
N GLY A 237 -3.08 23.37 7.29
CA GLY A 237 -1.66 23.69 7.47
C GLY A 237 -0.72 23.11 6.40
N GLY A 238 -1.26 22.52 5.33
CA GLY A 238 -0.52 21.87 4.25
C GLY A 238 0.11 20.52 4.62
N GLY A 239 -0.27 19.91 5.75
CA GLY A 239 0.27 18.64 6.23
C GLY A 239 1.73 18.70 6.73
N ALA A 240 2.25 17.56 7.19
CA ALA A 240 3.61 17.40 7.70
C ALA A 240 4.29 16.15 7.11
N PRO A 241 5.63 16.16 6.95
CA PRO A 241 6.35 15.02 6.39
C PRO A 241 6.35 13.91 7.43
N THR A 242 5.73 12.78 7.10
CA THR A 242 5.48 11.70 8.05
C THR A 242 5.95 10.36 7.48
N LEU A 243 6.65 9.59 8.30
CA LEU A 243 6.97 8.20 7.99
C LEU A 243 5.67 7.38 8.05
N MET A 244 5.58 6.34 7.23
CA MET A 244 4.42 5.44 7.26
C MET A 244 4.27 4.80 8.66
N PRO A 245 3.06 4.61 9.19
CA PRO A 245 2.85 4.18 10.58
C PRO A 245 3.62 2.93 10.98
N LYS A 246 3.67 1.91 10.11
CA LYS A 246 4.39 0.66 10.34
C LYS A 246 5.91 0.87 10.45
N LEU A 247 6.49 1.67 9.56
CA LEU A 247 7.91 2.03 9.59
C LEU A 247 8.25 2.87 10.82
N ALA A 248 7.43 3.87 11.14
CA ALA A 248 7.61 4.72 12.32
C ALA A 248 7.60 3.87 13.61
N ALA A 249 6.63 2.97 13.75
CA ALA A 249 6.52 2.06 14.88
C ALA A 249 7.70 1.08 14.95
N ALA A 250 8.21 0.59 13.81
CA ALA A 250 9.38 -0.27 13.77
C ALA A 250 10.65 0.47 14.23
N ARG A 251 10.88 1.70 13.74
CA ARG A 251 12.03 2.53 14.13
C ARG A 251 11.99 2.89 15.61
N GLU A 252 10.82 3.24 16.14
CA GLU A 252 10.68 3.55 17.57
C GLU A 252 10.96 2.31 18.45
N ARG A 253 10.48 1.13 18.05
CA ARG A 253 10.80 -0.12 18.74
C ARG A 253 12.30 -0.41 18.72
N ALA A 254 12.96 -0.26 17.56
CA ALA A 254 14.39 -0.47 17.43
C ALA A 254 15.20 0.52 18.29
N ARG A 255 14.79 1.78 18.34
CA ARG A 255 15.41 2.80 19.21
C ARG A 255 15.29 2.43 20.69
N LYS A 256 14.10 2.01 21.14
CA LYS A 256 13.88 1.57 22.53
C LYS A 256 14.74 0.35 22.87
N ALA A 257 14.83 -0.63 21.98
CA ALA A 257 15.68 -1.80 22.16
C ALA A 257 17.16 -1.40 22.28
N ALA A 258 17.65 -0.55 21.38
CA ALA A 258 19.04 -0.07 21.43
C ALA A 258 19.36 0.72 22.71
N ILE A 259 18.40 1.48 23.26
CA ILE A 259 18.56 2.16 24.55
C ILE A 259 18.62 1.15 25.71
N ALA A 260 17.78 0.11 25.67
CA ALA A 260 17.73 -0.93 26.70
C ALA A 260 18.99 -1.81 26.71
N GLU A 261 19.59 -2.07 25.54
CA GLU A 261 20.82 -2.87 25.38
C GLU A 261 22.11 -2.08 25.66
N ARG A 262 22.02 -0.76 25.92
CA ARG A 262 23.21 0.05 26.21
C ARG A 262 23.95 -0.52 27.43
N PRO A 263 25.26 -0.78 27.30
CA PRO A 263 26.03 -1.33 28.40
C PRO A 263 25.98 -0.38 29.58
N ILE A 264 25.48 -0.91 30.70
CA ILE A 264 25.46 -0.18 31.96
C ILE A 264 26.90 -0.08 32.46
N THR A 265 27.43 1.13 32.52
CA THR A 265 28.73 1.38 33.16
C THR A 265 28.59 1.08 34.65
N LYS A 266 29.45 0.21 35.18
CA LYS A 266 29.51 -0.14 36.59
C LYS A 266 30.80 0.39 37.21
N CYS A 267 30.73 0.78 38.47
CA CYS A 267 31.90 1.18 39.24
C CYS A 267 32.85 -0.03 39.40
N PRO A 268 34.15 0.11 39.12
CA PRO A 268 35.11 -0.99 39.28
C PRO A 268 35.36 -1.35 40.76
N LYS A 269 35.08 -0.45 41.71
CA LYS A 269 35.24 -0.70 43.15
C LYS A 269 34.04 -1.42 43.77
N CYS A 270 32.82 -0.92 43.56
CA CYS A 270 31.62 -1.42 44.25
C CYS A 270 30.60 -2.12 43.35
N ASN A 271 30.87 -2.23 42.03
CA ASN A 271 29.98 -2.85 41.03
C ASN A 271 28.59 -2.23 40.88
N LEU A 272 28.28 -1.12 41.56
CA LEU A 272 27.06 -0.36 41.34
C LEU A 272 27.09 0.35 39.98
N GLN A 273 25.93 0.49 39.36
CA GLN A 273 25.79 1.30 38.15
C GLN A 273 26.21 2.74 38.45
N VAL A 274 27.08 3.30 37.60
CA VAL A 274 27.48 4.71 37.69
C VAL A 274 26.62 5.58 36.76
N PRO A 275 26.40 6.86 37.11
CA PRO A 275 25.76 7.84 36.23
C PRO A 275 26.56 8.05 34.93
N THR A 276 25.97 8.76 33.97
CA THR A 276 26.60 9.09 32.69
C THR A 276 27.90 9.90 32.85
N SER A 277 28.08 10.59 33.99
CA SER A 277 29.32 11.28 34.34
C SER A 277 30.51 10.34 34.58
N GLY A 278 30.28 9.05 34.81
CA GLY A 278 31.30 8.04 35.09
C GLY A 278 31.86 8.07 36.53
N ALA A 279 31.48 9.05 37.35
CA ALA A 279 31.87 9.14 38.76
C ALA A 279 30.93 8.32 39.65
N CYS A 280 31.47 7.57 40.62
CA CYS A 280 30.66 6.78 41.54
C CYS A 280 30.28 7.60 42.77
N ASP A 281 28.99 7.76 43.05
CA ASP A 281 28.48 8.52 44.19
C ASP A 281 28.83 7.92 45.57
N TYR A 282 29.33 6.68 45.59
CA TYR A 282 29.61 5.92 46.82
C TYR A 282 31.09 5.54 46.99
N CYS A 283 31.92 5.78 45.98
CA CYS A 283 33.33 5.42 46.00
C CYS A 283 34.12 6.62 45.53
N ASP A 284 34.56 7.44 46.48
CA ASP A 284 35.58 8.46 46.27
C ASP A 284 36.85 7.87 45.61
#